data_AF-A0A9P5SV27-F1
#
_entry.id   AF-A0A9P5SV27-F1
#
_cell.length_a   1.000
_cell.length_b   1.000
_cell.length_c   1.000
_cell.angle_alpha   90.00
_cell.angle_beta   90.00
_cell.angle_gamma   90.00
#
_symmetry.space_group_name_H-M   'P 1'
#
loop_
_entity.id
_entity.type
_entity.pdbx_description
1 polymer ?
#
loop_
_entity_poly.entity_id
_entity_poly.type
_entity_poly.pdbx_seq_one_letter_code
_entity_poly.pdbx_strand_id
1 'polypeptide(L)'
;TEKSWFKKPDWDIAAQYYQKAAQSFKAGKSYEQSVQAFIKASDAMINATSLFMAGRELENGANVCIQNLGQPERAVDMYKRASELFMQNMTPDRAAEMLEKGAKAMEPISVDSALDLYIEACNIYESEDRAKYATDTYKRTIGLLVRNKRFDKATEILMRLGNIQNESSSKSPYFKTLLSVIIVQLAAGDDVAASRKFQDFCTIEGFVRSEESAIAHQMLDAFEHRDQNYYNQAANRQHIGFLDNEVAKLARNIVVSGDLVSGGGYVDPSNVGSAPSGGNGNFGQPPPPRGPYGNNNNSGYTPQQRPPASGGYTGGGARQQNHPHDGDRDQSTWRALTGAPPAPTPSYSQQEDDESLL
;
A
#
# COMPACT_ATOMS: atom_id res chain seq x y z
N THR A 1 -1.20 -23.96 55.73
CA THR A 1 -0.55 -22.84 55.02
C THR A 1 0.22 -23.42 53.85
N GLU A 2 -0.46 -23.65 52.73
CA GLU A 2 0.18 -24.16 51.51
C GLU A 2 1.14 -23.10 50.97
N LYS A 3 2.44 -23.38 51.02
CA LYS A 3 3.45 -22.61 50.31
C LYS A 3 3.24 -22.88 48.82
N SER A 4 2.59 -21.94 48.14
CA SER A 4 2.55 -21.92 46.68
C SER A 4 3.99 -21.72 46.16
N TRP A 5 4.65 -22.82 45.79
CA TRP A 5 6.02 -22.86 45.27
C TRP A 5 6.11 -22.38 43.81
N PHE A 6 4.97 -22.21 43.14
CA PHE A 6 4.91 -21.74 41.76
C PHE A 6 4.63 -20.23 41.73
N LYS A 7 5.69 -19.41 41.82
CA LYS A 7 5.59 -17.98 41.54
C LYS A 7 5.26 -17.81 40.06
N LYS A 8 4.10 -17.19 39.75
CA LYS A 8 3.75 -16.84 38.36
C LYS A 8 4.86 -15.95 37.78
N PRO A 9 5.29 -16.17 36.53
CA PRO A 9 6.28 -15.30 35.89
C PRO A 9 5.80 -13.86 35.88
N ASP A 10 6.71 -12.93 36.18
CA ASP A 10 6.45 -11.49 36.11
C ASP A 10 6.76 -11.00 34.69
N TRP A 11 5.77 -11.15 33.81
CA TRP A 11 5.90 -10.86 32.39
C TRP A 11 6.07 -9.36 32.10
N ASP A 12 5.45 -8.50 32.90
CA ASP A 12 5.58 -7.04 32.77
C ASP A 12 7.01 -6.58 33.05
N ILE A 13 7.64 -7.10 34.10
CA ILE A 13 9.04 -6.81 34.40
C ILE A 13 9.96 -7.39 33.31
N ALA A 14 9.70 -8.63 32.87
CA ALA A 14 10.49 -9.26 31.80
C ALA A 14 10.44 -8.45 30.50
N ALA A 15 9.26 -7.99 30.08
CA ALA A 15 9.07 -7.15 28.90
C ALA A 15 9.89 -5.86 28.97
N GLN A 16 9.87 -5.17 30.11
CA GLN A 16 10.64 -3.94 30.32
C GLN A 16 12.16 -4.18 30.19
N TYR A 17 12.68 -5.28 30.72
CA TYR A 17 14.09 -5.61 30.60
C TYR A 17 14.48 -5.99 29.17
N TYR A 18 13.66 -6.77 28.46
CA TYR A 18 13.92 -7.08 27.06
C TYR A 18 13.88 -5.83 26.17
N GLN A 19 12.94 -4.91 26.41
CA GLN A 19 12.87 -3.65 25.67
C GLN A 19 14.11 -2.78 25.89
N LYS A 20 14.57 -2.64 27.14
CA LYS A 20 15.83 -1.92 27.47
C LYS A 20 17.05 -2.58 26.84
N ALA A 21 17.10 -3.92 26.83
CA ALA A 21 18.16 -4.67 26.18
C ALA A 21 18.14 -4.44 24.66
N ALA A 22 16.97 -4.49 24.02
CA ALA A 22 16.82 -4.23 22.60
C ALA A 22 17.35 -2.84 22.21
N GLN A 23 16.96 -1.80 22.94
CA GLN A 23 17.45 -0.44 22.72
C GLN A 23 18.96 -0.32 22.90
N SER A 24 19.51 -1.00 23.92
CA SER A 24 20.95 -1.00 24.21
C SER A 24 21.75 -1.74 23.13
N PHE A 25 21.28 -2.90 22.66
CA PHE A 25 21.87 -3.62 21.53
C PHE A 25 21.80 -2.80 20.24
N LYS A 26 20.68 -2.12 19.97
CA LYS A 26 20.54 -1.22 18.82
C LYS A 26 21.55 -0.07 18.88
N ALA A 27 21.70 0.58 20.04
CA ALA A 27 22.67 1.65 20.24
C ALA A 27 24.12 1.16 20.07
N GLY A 28 24.41 -0.06 20.53
CA GLY A 28 25.68 -0.76 20.34
C GLY A 28 25.87 -1.38 18.95
N LYS A 29 24.98 -1.10 17.98
CA LYS A 29 24.98 -1.66 16.61
C LYS A 29 24.97 -3.19 16.53
N SER A 30 24.58 -3.85 17.62
CA SER A 30 24.37 -5.29 17.71
C SER A 30 22.94 -5.60 17.25
N TYR A 31 22.67 -5.39 15.96
CA TYR A 31 21.31 -5.36 15.41
C TYR A 31 20.59 -6.70 15.49
N GLU A 32 21.30 -7.81 15.29
CA GLU A 32 20.71 -9.15 15.43
C GLU A 32 20.22 -9.40 16.86
N GLN A 33 21.04 -9.09 17.87
CA GLN A 33 20.63 -9.20 19.27
C GLN A 33 19.48 -8.24 19.60
N SER A 34 19.46 -7.05 18.98
CA SER A 34 18.36 -6.09 19.14
C SER A 34 17.03 -6.66 18.64
N VAL A 35 17.01 -7.29 17.46
CA VAL A 35 15.80 -7.89 16.89
C VAL A 35 15.31 -9.02 17.78
N GLN A 36 16.21 -9.91 18.21
CA GLN A 36 15.86 -11.02 19.12
C GLN A 36 15.31 -10.51 20.46
N ALA A 37 15.87 -9.43 21.01
CA ALA A 37 15.35 -8.81 22.22
C ALA A 37 13.97 -8.16 22.02
N PHE A 38 13.71 -7.53 20.87
CA PHE A 38 12.37 -7.01 20.53
C PHE A 38 11.32 -8.13 20.42
N ILE A 39 11.67 -9.27 19.80
CA ILE A 39 10.78 -10.44 19.73
C ILE A 39 10.45 -10.95 21.14
N LYS A 40 11.47 -11.11 21.99
CA LYS A 40 11.27 -11.54 23.39
C LYS A 40 10.45 -10.55 24.21
N ALA A 41 10.63 -9.24 23.98
CA ALA A 41 9.81 -8.21 24.60
C ALA A 41 8.34 -8.35 24.18
N SER A 42 8.09 -8.55 22.88
CA SER A 42 6.74 -8.79 22.35
C SER A 42 6.11 -10.04 22.95
N ASP A 43 6.83 -11.17 22.99
CA ASP A 43 6.34 -12.43 23.58
C ASP A 43 5.97 -12.26 25.06
N ALA A 44 6.80 -11.55 25.84
CA ALA A 44 6.50 -11.23 27.23
C ALA A 44 5.24 -10.35 27.35
N MET A 45 5.08 -9.34 26.47
CA MET A 45 3.89 -8.47 26.45
C MET A 45 2.61 -9.23 26.08
N ILE A 46 2.68 -10.21 25.16
CA ILE A 46 1.54 -11.09 24.86
C ILE A 46 1.12 -11.88 26.10
N ASN A 47 2.08 -12.45 26.83
CA ASN A 47 1.81 -13.17 28.07
C ASN A 47 1.28 -12.26 29.20
N ALA A 48 1.64 -10.98 29.17
CA ALA A 48 1.07 -9.94 30.02
C ALA A 48 -0.26 -9.36 29.49
N THR A 49 -0.83 -9.91 28.41
CA THR A 49 -2.06 -9.44 27.75
C THR A 49 -2.01 -8.00 27.19
N SER A 50 -0.81 -7.46 27.01
CA SER A 50 -0.57 -6.12 26.45
C SER A 50 -0.34 -6.19 24.94
N LEU A 51 -1.39 -6.58 24.20
CA LEU A 51 -1.31 -6.90 22.75
C LEU A 51 -0.85 -5.71 21.90
N PHE A 52 -1.35 -4.51 22.18
CA PHE A 52 -0.95 -3.31 21.46
C PHE A 52 0.56 -3.05 21.59
N MET A 53 1.10 -3.14 22.81
CA MET A 53 2.53 -2.93 23.04
C MET A 53 3.36 -4.05 22.41
N ALA A 54 2.88 -5.30 22.47
CA ALA A 54 3.51 -6.42 21.80
C ALA A 54 3.66 -6.20 20.28
N GLY A 55 2.62 -5.69 19.62
CA GLY A 55 2.65 -5.33 18.21
C GLY A 55 3.66 -4.21 17.92
N ARG A 56 3.76 -3.20 18.80
CA ARG A 56 4.75 -2.13 18.67
C ARG A 56 6.19 -2.61 18.77
N GLU A 57 6.49 -3.58 19.64
CA GLU A 57 7.85 -4.12 19.73
C GLU A 57 8.23 -4.95 18.49
N LEU A 58 7.27 -5.67 17.89
CA LEU A 58 7.49 -6.31 16.58
C LEU A 58 7.72 -5.28 15.48
N GLU A 59 6.94 -4.19 15.44
CA GLU A 59 7.17 -3.05 14.53
C GLU A 59 8.59 -2.48 14.70
N ASN A 60 9.07 -2.31 15.94
CA ASN A 60 10.43 -1.84 16.22
C ASN A 60 11.50 -2.80 15.69
N GLY A 61 11.33 -4.10 15.90
CA GLY A 61 12.24 -5.12 15.39
C GLY A 61 12.26 -5.19 13.86
N ALA A 62 11.08 -5.14 13.23
CA ALA A 62 10.94 -5.10 11.77
C ALA A 62 11.67 -3.89 11.16
N ASN A 63 11.56 -2.72 11.79
CA ASN A 63 12.28 -1.52 11.39
C ASN A 63 13.81 -1.70 11.45
N VAL A 64 14.33 -2.41 12.45
CA VAL A 64 15.78 -2.74 12.52
C VAL A 64 16.18 -3.71 11.39
N CYS A 65 15.35 -4.72 11.09
CA CYS A 65 15.58 -5.62 9.97
C CYS A 65 15.71 -4.86 8.63
N ILE A 66 14.83 -3.90 8.37
CA ILE A 66 14.86 -3.10 7.14
C ILE A 66 16.04 -2.13 7.14
N GLN A 67 16.19 -1.31 8.19
CA GLN A 67 17.11 -0.16 8.19
C GLN A 67 18.57 -0.54 8.42
N ASN A 68 18.81 -1.64 9.15
CA ASN A 68 20.16 -1.97 9.64
C ASN A 68 20.68 -3.31 9.16
N LEU A 69 19.79 -4.28 8.85
CA LEU A 69 20.19 -5.62 8.43
C LEU A 69 19.96 -5.89 6.94
N GLY A 70 19.14 -5.08 6.25
CA GLY A 70 18.76 -5.36 4.86
C GLY A 70 17.98 -6.67 4.73
N GLN A 71 17.16 -7.03 5.73
CA GLN A 71 16.37 -8.26 5.80
C GLN A 71 14.85 -7.97 5.72
N PRO A 72 14.35 -7.54 4.55
CA PRO A 72 12.95 -7.15 4.32
C PRO A 72 11.96 -8.31 4.48
N GLU A 73 12.29 -9.53 4.05
CA GLU A 73 11.41 -10.70 4.20
C GLU A 73 11.16 -11.01 5.68
N ARG A 74 12.21 -11.01 6.50
CA ARG A 74 12.10 -11.18 7.95
C ARG A 74 11.30 -10.05 8.61
N ALA A 75 11.39 -8.83 8.09
CA ALA A 75 10.58 -7.71 8.57
C ALA A 75 9.09 -7.92 8.25
N VAL A 76 8.76 -8.49 7.10
CA VAL A 76 7.36 -8.82 6.72
C VAL A 76 6.75 -9.81 7.70
N ASP A 77 7.46 -10.87 8.08
CA ASP A 77 6.96 -11.84 9.06
C ASP A 77 6.61 -11.16 10.40
N MET A 78 7.46 -10.22 10.83
CA MET A 78 7.22 -9.43 12.04
C MET A 78 6.04 -8.48 11.89
N TYR A 79 5.87 -7.82 10.73
CA TYR A 79 4.72 -6.97 10.46
C TYR A 79 3.40 -7.73 10.37
N LYS A 80 3.39 -8.93 9.77
CA LYS A 80 2.21 -9.80 9.75
C LYS A 80 1.77 -10.19 11.16
N ARG A 81 2.73 -10.64 11.98
CA ARG A 81 2.46 -10.95 13.40
C ARG A 81 2.01 -9.72 14.18
N ALA A 82 2.58 -8.54 13.91
CA ALA A 82 2.11 -7.28 14.51
C ALA A 82 0.68 -6.93 14.07
N SER A 83 0.33 -7.16 12.80
CA SER A 83 -0.99 -6.95 12.24
C SER A 83 -2.05 -7.79 12.97
N GLU A 84 -1.79 -9.08 13.16
CA GLU A 84 -2.66 -9.99 13.92
C GLU A 84 -2.90 -9.50 15.36
N LEU A 85 -1.84 -9.02 16.04
CA LEU A 85 -1.97 -8.48 17.39
C LEU A 85 -2.80 -7.19 17.42
N PHE A 86 -2.65 -6.31 16.42
CA PHE A 86 -3.46 -5.10 16.31
C PHE A 86 -4.92 -5.41 15.99
N MET A 87 -5.21 -6.45 15.21
CA MET A 87 -6.58 -6.94 14.99
C MET A 87 -7.19 -7.46 16.29
N GLN A 88 -6.47 -8.31 17.03
CA GLN A 88 -6.93 -8.83 18.33
C GLN A 88 -7.15 -7.71 19.36
N ASN A 89 -6.39 -6.62 19.25
CA ASN A 89 -6.53 -5.42 20.07
C ASN A 89 -7.61 -4.44 19.56
N MET A 90 -8.40 -4.80 18.55
CA MET A 90 -9.46 -3.96 17.96
C MET A 90 -8.93 -2.63 17.40
N THR A 91 -7.73 -2.66 16.80
CA THR A 91 -7.08 -1.51 16.15
C THR A 91 -6.76 -1.81 14.68
N PRO A 92 -7.78 -2.02 13.83
CA PRO A 92 -7.59 -2.49 12.45
C PRO A 92 -6.80 -1.53 11.56
N ASP A 93 -6.88 -0.21 11.79
CA ASP A 93 -6.06 0.76 11.06
C ASP A 93 -4.56 0.49 11.26
N ARG A 94 -4.16 0.15 12.49
CA ARG A 94 -2.77 -0.19 12.81
C ARG A 94 -2.39 -1.55 12.21
N ALA A 95 -3.33 -2.49 12.14
CA ALA A 95 -3.11 -3.78 11.52
C ALA A 95 -2.82 -3.64 10.01
N ALA A 96 -3.66 -2.88 9.30
CA ALA A 96 -3.47 -2.58 7.88
C ALA A 96 -2.16 -1.78 7.65
N GLU A 97 -1.85 -0.79 8.49
CA GLU A 97 -0.60 -0.02 8.41
C GLU A 97 0.66 -0.92 8.48
N MET A 98 0.64 -1.99 9.29
CA MET A 98 1.76 -2.92 9.35
C MET A 98 1.94 -3.68 8.03
N LEU A 99 0.84 -4.15 7.43
CA LEU A 99 0.87 -4.83 6.13
C LEU A 99 1.34 -3.87 5.02
N GLU A 100 0.92 -2.61 5.04
CA GLU A 100 1.38 -1.59 4.09
C GLU A 100 2.89 -1.31 4.20
N LYS A 101 3.44 -1.30 5.42
CA LYS A 101 4.89 -1.17 5.65
C LYS A 101 5.65 -2.38 5.12
N GLY A 102 5.13 -3.59 5.36
CA GLY A 102 5.67 -4.82 4.79
C GLY A 102 5.63 -4.81 3.26
N ALA A 103 4.50 -4.43 2.68
CA ALA A 103 4.31 -4.34 1.24
C ALA A 103 5.31 -3.38 0.60
N LYS A 104 5.47 -2.19 1.18
CA LYS A 104 6.45 -1.19 0.73
C LYS A 104 7.89 -1.71 0.78
N ALA A 105 8.22 -2.50 1.80
CA ALA A 105 9.56 -3.11 1.90
C ALA A 105 9.78 -4.18 0.81
N MET A 106 8.72 -4.86 0.37
CA MET A 106 8.76 -5.91 -0.65
C MET A 106 8.69 -5.39 -2.10
N GLU A 107 8.19 -4.17 -2.34
CA GLU A 107 8.12 -3.57 -3.68
C GLU A 107 9.39 -3.74 -4.54
N PRO A 108 10.63 -3.49 -4.03
CA PRO A 108 11.85 -3.67 -4.82
C PRO A 108 12.34 -5.13 -4.96
N ILE A 109 11.73 -6.08 -4.26
CA ILE A 109 12.21 -7.48 -4.16
C ILE A 109 11.27 -8.43 -4.87
N SER A 110 9.99 -8.36 -4.53
CA SER A 110 8.93 -9.21 -5.07
C SER A 110 7.65 -8.39 -5.14
N VAL A 111 7.29 -8.01 -6.37
CA VAL A 111 6.03 -7.32 -6.65
C VAL A 111 4.83 -8.17 -6.23
N ASP A 112 4.90 -9.49 -6.43
CA ASP A 112 3.84 -10.41 -6.01
C ASP A 112 3.59 -10.37 -4.50
N SER A 113 4.67 -10.50 -3.72
CA SER A 113 4.56 -10.46 -2.26
C SER A 113 4.09 -9.08 -1.75
N ALA A 114 4.51 -8.00 -2.41
CA ALA A 114 4.01 -6.65 -2.10
C ALA A 114 2.52 -6.50 -2.39
N LEU A 115 2.04 -7.04 -3.52
CA LEU A 115 0.64 -7.00 -3.90
C LEU A 115 -0.23 -7.83 -2.94
N ASP A 116 0.21 -9.02 -2.56
CA ASP A 116 -0.52 -9.85 -1.60
C ASP A 116 -0.75 -9.10 -0.27
N LEU A 117 0.29 -8.45 0.25
CA LEU A 117 0.22 -7.65 1.47
C LEU A 117 -0.68 -6.41 1.32
N TYR A 118 -0.60 -5.69 0.20
CA TYR A 118 -1.46 -4.53 -0.05
C TYR A 118 -2.94 -4.92 -0.17
N ILE A 119 -3.23 -6.03 -0.87
CA ILE A 119 -4.59 -6.55 -1.01
C ILE A 119 -5.13 -7.01 0.35
N GLU A 120 -4.30 -7.67 1.15
CA GLU A 120 -4.65 -8.06 2.53
C GLU A 120 -4.97 -6.83 3.40
N ALA A 121 -4.21 -5.73 3.27
CA ALA A 121 -4.53 -4.47 3.93
C ALA A 121 -5.88 -3.89 3.48
N CYS A 122 -6.18 -3.88 2.18
CA CYS A 122 -7.50 -3.49 1.66
C CYS A 122 -8.62 -4.36 2.25
N ASN A 123 -8.40 -5.67 2.36
CA ASN A 123 -9.39 -6.59 2.91
C ASN A 123 -9.69 -6.30 4.39
N ILE A 124 -8.68 -5.96 5.20
CA ILE A 124 -8.88 -5.54 6.60
C ILE A 124 -9.79 -4.30 6.68
N TYR A 125 -9.55 -3.30 5.83
CA TYR A 125 -10.39 -2.09 5.84
C TYR A 125 -11.83 -2.37 5.40
N GLU A 126 -12.04 -3.26 4.42
CA GLU A 126 -13.38 -3.66 4.00
C GLU A 126 -14.11 -4.47 5.07
N SER A 127 -13.45 -5.44 5.71
CA SER A 127 -14.09 -6.28 6.73
C SER A 127 -14.51 -5.50 7.97
N GLU A 128 -13.82 -4.39 8.26
CA GLU A 128 -14.05 -3.55 9.44
C GLU A 128 -14.90 -2.30 9.14
N ASP A 129 -15.55 -2.22 7.97
CA ASP A 129 -16.36 -1.09 7.50
C ASP A 129 -15.60 0.28 7.56
N ARG A 130 -14.30 0.21 7.26
CA ARG A 130 -13.34 1.32 7.31
C ARG A 130 -12.75 1.66 5.95
N ALA A 131 -13.32 1.10 4.88
CA ALA A 131 -12.84 1.22 3.51
C ALA A 131 -12.63 2.67 3.04
N LYS A 132 -13.40 3.64 3.56
CA LYS A 132 -13.21 5.08 3.29
C LYS A 132 -11.83 5.62 3.68
N TYR A 133 -11.17 5.02 4.68
CA TYR A 133 -9.83 5.39 5.13
C TYR A 133 -8.71 4.75 4.30
N ALA A 134 -9.05 3.76 3.46
CA ALA A 134 -8.09 2.96 2.71
C ALA A 134 -7.77 3.52 1.31
N THR A 135 -8.31 4.69 0.95
CA THR A 135 -8.22 5.22 -0.44
C THR A 135 -6.78 5.25 -0.95
N ASP A 136 -5.82 5.66 -0.11
CA ASP A 136 -4.41 5.71 -0.49
C ASP A 136 -3.80 4.31 -0.68
N THR A 137 -4.21 3.34 0.14
CA THR A 137 -3.86 1.92 0.02
C THR A 137 -4.34 1.35 -1.31
N TYR A 138 -5.61 1.59 -1.69
CA TYR A 138 -6.14 1.19 -3.00
C TYR A 138 -5.35 1.81 -4.14
N LYS A 139 -5.14 3.14 -4.12
CA LYS A 139 -4.41 3.85 -5.18
C LYS A 139 -3.00 3.32 -5.37
N ARG A 140 -2.30 3.04 -4.28
CA ARG A 140 -0.96 2.43 -4.34
C ARG A 140 -0.98 1.04 -4.93
N THR A 141 -1.95 0.22 -4.53
CA THR A 141 -2.18 -1.14 -5.07
C THR A 141 -2.45 -1.09 -6.58
N ILE A 142 -3.38 -0.23 -7.01
CA ILE A 142 -3.72 -0.02 -8.42
C ILE A 142 -2.51 0.43 -9.21
N GLY A 143 -1.75 1.42 -8.70
CA GLY A 143 -0.54 1.90 -9.36
C GLY A 143 0.50 0.80 -9.56
N LEU A 144 0.69 -0.05 -8.55
CA LEU A 144 1.61 -1.19 -8.63
C LEU A 144 1.12 -2.25 -9.64
N LEU A 145 -0.17 -2.56 -9.66
CA LEU A 145 -0.77 -3.50 -10.62
C LEU A 145 -0.64 -2.99 -12.06
N VAL A 146 -0.98 -1.73 -12.30
CA VAL A 146 -0.92 -1.08 -13.62
C VAL A 146 0.52 -1.06 -14.15
N ARG A 147 1.48 -0.64 -13.32
CA ARG A 147 2.90 -0.60 -13.71
C ARG A 147 3.44 -1.97 -14.12
N ASN A 148 2.92 -3.03 -13.49
CA ASN A 148 3.31 -4.42 -13.76
C ASN A 148 2.37 -5.13 -14.74
N LYS A 149 1.54 -4.39 -15.48
CA LYS A 149 0.64 -4.90 -16.53
C LYS A 149 -0.34 -5.98 -16.05
N ARG A 150 -0.71 -5.97 -14.77
CA ARG A 150 -1.70 -6.88 -14.16
C ARG A 150 -3.10 -6.27 -14.25
N PHE A 151 -3.58 -6.07 -15.47
CA PHE A 151 -4.78 -5.27 -15.76
C PHE A 151 -6.09 -5.87 -15.23
N ASP A 152 -6.22 -7.19 -15.20
CA ASP A 152 -7.41 -7.86 -14.66
C ASP A 152 -7.59 -7.56 -13.17
N LYS A 153 -6.54 -7.83 -12.38
CA LYS A 153 -6.52 -7.49 -10.94
C LYS A 153 -6.63 -5.97 -10.72
N ALA A 154 -6.01 -5.15 -11.56
CA ALA A 154 -6.14 -3.69 -11.45
C ALA A 154 -7.60 -3.24 -11.61
N THR A 155 -8.32 -3.83 -12.55
CA THR A 155 -9.76 -3.57 -12.76
C THR A 155 -10.57 -3.99 -11.55
N GLU A 156 -10.30 -5.16 -10.96
CA GLU A 156 -10.98 -5.64 -9.75
C GLU A 156 -10.81 -4.64 -8.58
N ILE A 157 -9.57 -4.22 -8.31
CA ILE A 157 -9.27 -3.27 -7.22
C ILE A 157 -9.85 -1.88 -7.51
N LEU A 158 -9.86 -1.43 -8.78
CA LEU A 158 -10.53 -0.19 -9.19
C LEU A 158 -12.04 -0.24 -8.95
N MET A 159 -12.70 -1.36 -9.27
CA MET A 159 -14.14 -1.51 -9.02
C MET A 159 -14.46 -1.49 -7.52
N ARG A 160 -13.62 -2.14 -6.68
CA ARG A 160 -13.73 -2.07 -5.21
C ARG A 160 -13.59 -0.64 -4.71
N LEU A 161 -12.58 0.10 -5.18
CA LEU A 161 -12.42 1.53 -4.88
C LEU A 161 -13.62 2.36 -5.34
N GLY A 162 -14.15 2.06 -6.51
CA GLY A 162 -15.33 2.71 -7.07
C GLY A 162 -16.55 2.58 -6.16
N ASN A 163 -16.80 1.39 -5.62
CA ASN A 163 -17.91 1.16 -4.68
C ASN A 163 -17.79 2.05 -3.44
N ILE A 164 -16.59 2.12 -2.85
CA ILE A 164 -16.32 2.98 -1.67
C ILE A 164 -16.57 4.45 -2.00
N GLN A 165 -16.13 4.91 -3.18
CA GLN A 165 -16.30 6.31 -3.59
C GLN A 165 -17.73 6.65 -4.00
N ASN A 166 -18.50 5.67 -4.47
CA ASN A 166 -19.90 5.86 -4.84
C ASN A 166 -20.77 6.22 -3.62
N GLU A 167 -20.41 5.77 -2.43
CA GLU A 167 -21.10 6.11 -1.17
C GLU A 167 -20.81 7.54 -0.69
N SER A 168 -19.78 8.19 -1.24
CA SER A 168 -19.42 9.57 -0.89
C SER A 168 -20.41 10.59 -1.47
N SER A 169 -20.50 11.75 -0.81
CA SER A 169 -21.34 12.87 -1.26
C SER A 169 -20.86 13.47 -2.58
N SER A 170 -19.56 13.37 -2.89
CA SER A 170 -18.99 13.84 -4.15
C SER A 170 -18.76 12.66 -5.10
N LYS A 171 -19.40 12.71 -6.28
CA LYS A 171 -19.22 11.72 -7.35
C LYS A 171 -17.96 11.93 -8.19
N SER A 172 -17.25 13.04 -8.02
CA SER A 172 -16.07 13.36 -8.86
C SER A 172 -14.95 12.31 -8.74
N PRO A 173 -14.54 11.84 -7.54
CA PRO A 173 -13.56 10.75 -7.45
C PRO A 173 -14.06 9.46 -8.10
N TYR A 174 -15.35 9.15 -7.92
CA TYR A 174 -15.97 7.97 -8.48
C TYR A 174 -15.89 7.95 -10.02
N PHE A 175 -16.27 9.05 -10.68
CA PHE A 175 -16.20 9.14 -12.16
C PHE A 175 -14.76 9.00 -12.69
N LYS A 176 -13.75 9.51 -11.99
CA LYS A 176 -12.34 9.30 -12.33
C LYS A 176 -11.93 7.83 -12.23
N THR A 177 -12.43 7.12 -11.21
CA THR A 177 -12.22 5.68 -11.06
C THR A 177 -12.89 4.90 -12.21
N LEU A 178 -14.10 5.28 -12.64
CA LEU A 178 -14.76 4.67 -13.80
C LEU A 178 -13.97 4.87 -15.10
N LEU A 179 -13.49 6.10 -15.35
CA LEU A 179 -12.60 6.36 -16.50
C LEU A 179 -11.31 5.53 -16.42
N SER A 180 -10.75 5.37 -15.22
CA SER A 180 -9.55 4.56 -15.00
C SER A 180 -9.79 3.08 -15.36
N VAL A 181 -10.98 2.53 -15.06
CA VAL A 181 -11.37 1.17 -15.49
C VAL A 181 -11.37 1.05 -17.01
N ILE A 182 -11.97 2.02 -17.73
CA ILE A 182 -12.00 2.00 -19.20
C ILE A 182 -10.57 2.04 -19.78
N ILE A 183 -9.71 2.92 -19.27
CA ILE A 183 -8.32 3.04 -19.71
C ILE A 183 -7.56 1.72 -19.48
N VAL A 184 -7.73 1.07 -18.33
CA VAL A 184 -7.07 -0.21 -18.03
C VAL A 184 -7.55 -1.33 -18.96
N GLN A 185 -8.84 -1.39 -19.29
CA GLN A 185 -9.38 -2.38 -20.22
C GLN A 185 -8.86 -2.16 -21.66
N LEU A 186 -8.82 -0.91 -22.11
CA LEU A 186 -8.21 -0.56 -23.40
C LEU A 186 -6.72 -0.92 -23.45
N ALA A 187 -5.98 -0.72 -22.36
CA ALA A 187 -4.57 -1.11 -22.28
C ALA A 187 -4.35 -2.62 -22.33
N ALA A 188 -5.30 -3.39 -21.81
CA ALA A 188 -5.31 -4.85 -21.89
C ALA A 188 -5.64 -5.36 -23.30
N GLY A 189 -6.12 -4.49 -24.19
CA GLY A 189 -6.51 -4.81 -25.55
C GLY A 189 -7.88 -5.45 -25.69
N ASP A 190 -8.74 -5.24 -24.69
CA ASP A 190 -10.12 -5.70 -24.70
C ASP A 190 -11.08 -4.50 -24.83
N ASP A 191 -11.16 -3.96 -26.04
CA ASP A 191 -12.05 -2.83 -26.38
C ASP A 191 -13.54 -3.19 -26.27
N VAL A 192 -13.87 -4.48 -26.40
CA VAL A 192 -15.23 -5.00 -26.21
C VAL A 192 -15.61 -4.94 -24.73
N ALA A 193 -14.75 -5.42 -23.84
CA ALA A 193 -14.98 -5.31 -22.39
C ALA A 193 -15.01 -3.85 -21.93
N ALA A 194 -14.13 -3.00 -22.48
CA ALA A 194 -14.14 -1.56 -22.22
C ALA A 194 -15.48 -0.93 -22.62
N SER A 195 -15.98 -1.23 -23.82
CA SER A 195 -17.28 -0.72 -24.32
C SER A 195 -18.44 -1.17 -23.46
N ARG A 196 -18.47 -2.45 -23.05
CA ARG A 196 -19.49 -2.97 -22.13
C ARG A 196 -19.46 -2.24 -20.78
N LYS A 197 -18.28 -2.09 -20.19
CA LYS A 197 -18.13 -1.35 -18.91
C LYS A 197 -18.61 0.09 -19.05
N PHE A 198 -18.31 0.76 -20.16
CA PHE A 198 -18.78 2.12 -20.40
C PHE A 198 -20.31 2.20 -20.50
N GLN A 199 -20.95 1.25 -21.18
CA GLN A 199 -22.42 1.17 -21.23
C GLN A 199 -23.03 0.96 -19.84
N ASP A 200 -22.46 0.07 -19.03
CA ASP A 200 -22.87 -0.13 -17.64
C ASP A 200 -22.71 1.18 -16.83
N PHE A 201 -21.63 1.91 -17.04
CA PHE A 201 -21.38 3.17 -16.33
C PHE A 201 -22.31 4.30 -16.77
N CYS A 202 -22.80 4.30 -18.01
CA CYS A 202 -23.79 5.27 -18.49
C CYS A 202 -25.13 5.19 -17.74
N THR A 203 -25.43 4.09 -17.04
CA THR A 203 -26.63 4.00 -16.19
C THR A 203 -26.47 4.71 -14.85
N ILE A 204 -25.24 5.12 -14.49
CA ILE A 204 -24.95 5.81 -13.24
C ILE A 204 -25.36 7.28 -13.36
N GLU A 205 -26.12 7.77 -12.38
CA GLU A 205 -26.60 9.14 -12.35
C GLU A 205 -25.44 10.15 -12.43
N GLY A 206 -25.56 11.10 -13.37
CA GLY A 206 -24.60 12.18 -13.57
C GLY A 206 -23.35 11.80 -14.37
N PHE A 207 -23.04 10.50 -14.55
CA PHE A 207 -21.83 10.08 -15.27
C PHE A 207 -21.84 10.57 -16.72
N VAL A 208 -22.96 10.42 -17.45
CA VAL A 208 -23.08 10.84 -18.86
C VAL A 208 -22.79 12.34 -19.07
N ARG A 209 -23.00 13.18 -18.05
CA ARG A 209 -22.74 14.63 -18.11
C ARG A 209 -21.32 15.01 -17.66
N SER A 210 -20.53 14.05 -17.25
CA SER A 210 -19.16 14.27 -16.77
C SER A 210 -18.16 14.37 -17.92
N GLU A 211 -17.06 15.09 -17.67
CA GLU A 211 -15.92 15.13 -18.58
C GLU A 211 -15.29 13.74 -18.73
N GLU A 212 -15.29 12.94 -17.65
CA GLU A 212 -14.80 11.57 -17.67
C GLU A 212 -15.54 10.69 -18.69
N SER A 213 -16.86 10.81 -18.78
CA SER A 213 -17.67 10.10 -19.79
C SER A 213 -17.37 10.59 -21.21
N ALA A 214 -17.21 11.90 -21.42
CA ALA A 214 -16.89 12.44 -22.74
C ALA A 214 -15.52 11.95 -23.23
N ILE A 215 -14.54 11.84 -22.33
CA ILE A 215 -13.20 11.31 -22.62
C ILE A 215 -13.27 9.81 -22.92
N ALA A 216 -13.95 9.03 -22.09
CA ALA A 216 -14.12 7.59 -22.30
C ALA A 216 -14.79 7.29 -23.64
N HIS A 217 -15.86 8.02 -23.98
CA HIS A 217 -16.53 7.88 -25.27
C HIS A 217 -15.57 8.18 -26.43
N GLN A 218 -14.82 9.29 -26.37
CA GLN A 218 -13.86 9.63 -27.42
C GLN A 218 -12.77 8.55 -27.59
N MET A 219 -12.28 7.99 -26.49
CA MET A 219 -11.30 6.90 -26.53
C MET A 219 -11.87 5.64 -27.19
N LEU A 220 -13.08 5.24 -26.84
CA LEU A 220 -13.74 4.06 -27.42
C LEU A 220 -14.04 4.25 -28.91
N ASP A 221 -14.55 5.42 -29.31
CA ASP A 221 -14.84 5.76 -30.70
C ASP A 221 -13.57 5.74 -31.57
N ALA A 222 -12.43 6.19 -31.00
CA ALA A 222 -11.13 6.09 -31.65
C ALA A 222 -10.67 4.63 -31.86
N PHE A 223 -11.00 3.73 -30.93
CA PHE A 223 -10.72 2.30 -31.08
C PHE A 223 -11.62 1.65 -32.15
N GLU A 224 -12.91 2.00 -32.18
CA GLU A 224 -13.86 1.52 -33.18
C GLU A 224 -13.42 1.91 -34.61
N HIS A 225 -12.96 3.15 -34.79
CA HIS A 225 -12.52 3.67 -36.08
C HIS A 225 -11.03 3.47 -36.37
N ARG A 226 -10.28 2.85 -35.45
CA ARG A 226 -8.82 2.64 -35.54
C ARG A 226 -8.01 3.92 -35.77
N ASP A 227 -8.43 5.03 -35.15
CA ASP A 227 -7.79 6.34 -35.29
C ASP A 227 -6.91 6.69 -34.07
N GLN A 228 -5.60 6.46 -34.20
CA GLN A 228 -4.62 6.81 -33.17
C GLN A 228 -4.59 8.31 -32.86
N ASN A 229 -4.77 9.19 -33.85
CA ASN A 229 -4.71 10.63 -33.63
C ASN A 229 -5.91 11.09 -32.82
N TYR A 230 -7.08 10.53 -33.10
CA TYR A 230 -8.29 10.82 -32.35
C TYR A 230 -8.19 10.31 -30.89
N TYR A 231 -7.60 9.13 -30.68
CA TYR A 231 -7.29 8.63 -29.34
C TYR A 231 -6.34 9.57 -28.58
N ASN A 232 -5.24 9.99 -29.23
CA ASN A 232 -4.23 10.86 -28.64
C ASN A 232 -4.82 12.22 -28.20
N GLN A 233 -5.82 12.74 -28.91
CA GLN A 233 -6.52 13.95 -28.49
C GLN A 233 -7.25 13.75 -27.16
N ALA A 234 -7.90 12.61 -26.95
CA ALA A 234 -8.55 12.28 -25.68
C ALA A 234 -7.53 12.07 -24.55
N ALA A 235 -6.47 11.30 -24.81
CA ALA A 235 -5.43 10.95 -23.83
C ALA A 235 -4.60 12.17 -23.35
N ASN A 236 -4.53 13.23 -24.15
CA ASN A 236 -3.80 14.46 -23.82
C ASN A 236 -4.66 15.55 -23.15
N ARG A 237 -5.97 15.32 -22.95
CA ARG A 237 -6.82 16.26 -22.20
C ARG A 237 -6.32 16.41 -20.77
N GLN A 238 -6.40 17.63 -20.24
CA GLN A 238 -5.96 17.96 -18.87
C GLN A 238 -6.55 17.02 -17.80
N HIS A 239 -7.79 16.58 -18.01
CA HIS A 239 -8.52 15.74 -17.06
C HIS A 239 -7.86 14.37 -16.83
N ILE A 240 -7.14 13.83 -17.82
CA ILE A 240 -6.32 12.61 -17.65
C ILE A 240 -5.22 12.82 -16.61
N GLY A 241 -4.70 14.05 -16.47
CA GLY A 241 -3.70 14.40 -15.46
C GLY A 241 -4.23 14.37 -14.02
N PHE A 242 -5.55 14.35 -13.80
CA PHE A 242 -6.15 14.23 -12.47
C PHE A 242 -6.42 12.78 -12.04
N LEU A 243 -6.15 11.80 -12.91
CA LEU A 243 -6.16 10.38 -12.56
C LEU A 243 -4.91 10.00 -11.77
N ASP A 244 -4.91 8.81 -11.19
CA ASP A 244 -3.69 8.26 -10.58
C ASP A 244 -2.54 8.21 -11.59
N ASN A 245 -1.34 8.57 -11.13
CA ASN A 245 -0.19 8.85 -12.00
C ASN A 245 0.11 7.69 -12.97
N GLU A 246 0.06 6.45 -12.48
CA GLU A 246 0.34 5.27 -13.31
C GLU A 246 -0.77 5.03 -14.36
N VAL A 247 -2.04 5.32 -14.05
CA VAL A 247 -3.16 5.26 -15.01
C VAL A 247 -3.04 6.38 -16.05
N ALA A 248 -2.70 7.60 -15.62
CA ALA A 248 -2.50 8.72 -16.54
C ALA A 248 -1.33 8.48 -17.51
N LYS A 249 -0.25 7.84 -17.03
CA LYS A 249 0.85 7.39 -17.90
C LYS A 249 0.39 6.27 -18.82
N LEU A 250 -0.36 5.31 -18.31
CA LEU A 250 -0.90 4.20 -19.10
C LEU A 250 -1.71 4.73 -20.29
N ALA A 251 -2.67 5.63 -20.03
CA ALA A 251 -3.52 6.24 -21.05
C ALA A 251 -2.72 6.88 -22.20
N ARG A 252 -1.60 7.54 -21.91
CA ARG A 252 -0.78 8.21 -22.94
C ARG A 252 0.07 7.26 -23.77
N ASN A 253 0.21 6.00 -23.35
CA ASN A 253 1.06 5.00 -24.00
C ASN A 253 0.26 3.90 -24.72
N ILE A 254 -1.06 4.03 -24.78
CA ILE A 254 -1.93 3.09 -25.51
C ILE A 254 -1.82 3.33 -27.01
N VAL A 255 -1.65 2.24 -27.76
CA VAL A 255 -1.65 2.24 -29.22
C VAL A 255 -2.86 1.48 -29.74
N VAL A 256 -3.61 2.14 -30.62
CA VAL A 256 -4.75 1.59 -31.36
C VAL A 256 -4.18 0.77 -32.53
N SER A 257 -4.20 -0.56 -32.42
CA SER A 257 -3.67 -1.43 -33.48
C SER A 257 -4.44 -1.30 -34.79
N GLY A 258 -3.71 -1.09 -35.88
CA GLY A 258 -4.23 -1.02 -37.24
C GLY A 258 -4.41 -2.36 -37.96
N ASP A 259 -3.78 -3.44 -37.48
CA ASP A 259 -3.76 -4.75 -38.16
C ASP A 259 -4.67 -5.78 -37.51
N LEU A 260 -5.38 -6.54 -38.36
CA LEU A 260 -6.41 -7.55 -38.01
C LEU A 260 -5.90 -8.75 -37.18
N VAL A 261 -4.63 -8.80 -36.81
CA VAL A 261 -4.00 -10.00 -36.21
C VAL A 261 -3.57 -9.79 -34.75
N SER A 262 -3.57 -8.56 -34.22
CA SER A 262 -3.26 -8.36 -32.81
C SER A 262 -4.01 -7.15 -32.26
N GLY A 263 -4.91 -7.40 -31.30
CA GLY A 263 -5.67 -6.36 -30.60
C GLY A 263 -4.76 -5.22 -30.14
N GLY A 264 -5.27 -3.98 -30.22
CA GLY A 264 -4.62 -2.78 -29.69
C GLY A 264 -4.12 -3.02 -28.27
N GLY A 265 -3.00 -2.42 -27.89
CA GLY A 265 -2.42 -2.73 -26.59
C GLY A 265 -1.36 -1.72 -26.16
N TYR A 266 -0.99 -1.81 -24.89
CA TYR A 266 0.11 -1.01 -24.34
C TYR A 266 1.45 -1.37 -25.00
N VAL A 267 2.19 -0.35 -25.46
CA VAL A 267 3.56 -0.51 -25.96
C VAL A 267 4.56 -0.10 -24.88
N ASP A 268 5.50 -0.98 -24.57
CA ASP A 268 6.54 -0.71 -23.58
C ASP A 268 7.60 0.28 -24.13
N PRO A 269 7.78 1.47 -23.52
CA PRO A 269 8.76 2.44 -23.97
C PRO A 269 10.21 1.95 -23.89
N SER A 270 10.48 0.89 -23.10
CA SER A 270 11.82 0.32 -22.95
C SER A 270 12.22 -0.68 -24.05
N ASN A 271 11.28 -1.07 -24.92
CA ASN A 271 11.51 -2.10 -25.95
C ASN A 271 11.51 -1.55 -27.39
N VAL A 272 11.85 -0.26 -27.57
CA VAL A 272 12.01 0.33 -28.91
C VAL A 272 13.39 -0.05 -29.46
N GLY A 273 13.52 -1.29 -29.95
CA GLY A 273 14.76 -1.79 -30.49
C GLY A 273 14.60 -3.09 -31.26
N SER A 274 14.07 -3.01 -32.48
CA SER A 274 14.44 -3.84 -33.65
C SER A 274 13.45 -3.56 -34.79
N ALA A 275 13.81 -2.63 -35.68
CA ALA A 275 13.16 -2.50 -36.98
C ALA A 275 13.65 -3.61 -37.92
N PRO A 276 12.79 -4.21 -38.78
CA PRO A 276 13.27 -5.01 -39.90
C PRO A 276 13.89 -4.08 -40.93
N SER A 277 15.17 -4.29 -41.21
CA SER A 277 15.94 -3.54 -42.20
C SER A 277 15.60 -4.01 -43.61
N GLY A 278 15.27 -3.07 -44.51
CA GLY A 278 15.18 -3.36 -45.95
C GLY A 278 14.72 -2.16 -46.78
N GLY A 279 15.64 -1.55 -47.53
CA GLY A 279 15.29 -0.82 -48.76
C GLY A 279 15.73 0.65 -48.88
N ASN A 280 17.01 0.84 -49.19
CA ASN A 280 17.62 1.79 -50.15
C ASN A 280 16.91 3.12 -50.50
N GLY A 281 17.63 4.26 -50.35
CA GLY A 281 17.22 5.54 -50.96
C GLY A 281 17.99 6.77 -50.46
N ASN A 282 19.13 7.06 -51.08
CA ASN A 282 19.93 8.29 -51.02
C ASN A 282 19.09 9.59 -51.14
N PHE A 283 19.34 10.64 -50.34
CA PHE A 283 19.33 12.09 -50.70
C PHE A 283 19.52 13.02 -49.46
N GLY A 284 20.54 13.90 -49.51
CA GLY A 284 20.48 15.30 -49.04
C GLY A 284 20.65 15.64 -47.54
N GLN A 285 21.84 16.12 -47.16
CA GLN A 285 22.06 16.88 -45.91
C GLN A 285 21.70 18.37 -46.04
N PRO A 286 21.15 19.01 -44.98
CA PRO A 286 21.37 20.44 -44.72
C PRO A 286 22.01 20.72 -43.32
N PRO A 287 22.54 21.95 -43.10
CA PRO A 287 23.62 22.25 -42.14
C PRO A 287 23.14 22.64 -40.71
N PRO A 288 24.06 22.71 -39.71
CA PRO A 288 23.71 22.99 -38.31
C PRO A 288 23.51 24.48 -37.99
N PRO A 289 22.68 24.82 -36.97
CA PRO A 289 22.45 26.21 -36.55
C PRO A 289 23.51 26.76 -35.58
N ARG A 290 23.72 28.07 -35.72
CA ARG A 290 24.64 28.97 -34.99
C ARG A 290 24.28 29.11 -33.51
N GLY A 291 25.29 29.17 -32.65
CA GLY A 291 25.16 29.57 -31.23
C GLY A 291 25.06 31.10 -31.03
N PRO A 292 24.65 31.58 -29.85
CA PRO A 292 24.67 33.01 -29.54
C PRO A 292 25.85 33.42 -28.65
N TYR A 293 26.35 34.60 -28.97
CA TYR A 293 27.37 35.40 -28.30
C TYR A 293 26.97 35.84 -26.88
N GLY A 294 27.97 36.07 -26.04
CA GLY A 294 27.81 36.78 -24.77
C GLY A 294 27.78 38.30 -24.94
N ASN A 295 27.29 39.00 -23.91
CA ASN A 295 27.89 40.26 -23.46
C ASN A 295 27.49 40.62 -22.01
N ASN A 296 28.40 41.33 -21.37
CA ASN A 296 28.41 41.91 -20.02
C ASN A 296 27.22 42.81 -19.68
N ASN A 297 26.86 42.89 -18.38
CA ASN A 297 27.04 44.13 -17.63
C ASN A 297 26.99 43.97 -16.10
N ASN A 298 27.84 44.77 -15.46
CA ASN A 298 28.17 44.87 -14.04
C ASN A 298 27.34 45.96 -13.34
N SER A 299 27.00 45.76 -12.06
CA SER A 299 26.79 46.72 -10.96
C SER A 299 25.82 46.06 -9.96
N GLY A 300 26.09 45.84 -8.68
CA GLY A 300 27.01 46.44 -7.73
C GLY A 300 26.19 46.79 -6.49
N TYR A 301 26.33 46.08 -5.37
CA TYR A 301 25.97 46.57 -4.02
C TYR A 301 26.65 45.71 -2.94
N THR A 302 27.30 46.42 -2.01
CA THR A 302 28.12 45.98 -0.88
C THR A 302 27.29 45.49 0.33
N PRO A 303 27.84 44.64 1.22
CA PRO A 303 27.22 44.26 2.49
C PRO A 303 27.69 45.16 3.64
N GLN A 304 26.79 45.61 4.52
CA GLN A 304 27.15 46.40 5.70
C GLN A 304 26.43 45.94 6.98
N GLN A 305 27.11 46.18 8.08
CA GLN A 305 27.08 45.51 9.38
C GLN A 305 26.02 46.04 10.37
N ARG A 306 25.77 45.25 11.43
CA ARG A 306 25.19 45.60 12.78
C ARG A 306 25.95 46.76 13.47
N PRO A 307 25.55 47.40 14.63
CA PRO A 307 24.73 46.96 15.80
C PRO A 307 23.88 48.12 16.47
N PRO A 308 23.62 48.26 17.81
CA PRO A 308 23.06 47.38 18.88
C PRO A 308 21.85 47.96 19.72
N ALA A 309 21.26 47.07 20.56
CA ALA A 309 20.76 47.19 21.96
C ALA A 309 19.48 47.96 22.41
N SER A 310 18.92 47.43 23.53
CA SER A 310 17.82 47.87 24.45
C SER A 310 16.40 47.48 24.02
N GLY A 311 15.46 46.99 24.85
CA GLY A 311 15.35 46.70 26.29
C GLY A 311 13.85 46.67 26.66
N GLY A 312 13.43 45.84 27.63
CA GLY A 312 12.20 46.11 28.42
C GLY A 312 10.94 45.24 28.18
N TYR A 313 10.72 44.31 29.13
CA TYR A 313 9.49 43.95 29.88
C TYR A 313 8.06 43.89 29.28
N THR A 314 7.31 42.97 29.91
CA THR A 314 5.85 42.70 30.01
C THR A 314 5.38 41.54 29.12
N GLY A 315 4.59 40.56 29.56
CA GLY A 315 3.89 40.27 30.82
C GLY A 315 2.83 39.21 30.50
N GLY A 316 2.37 38.45 31.50
CA GLY A 316 1.12 37.69 31.42
C GLY A 316 1.25 36.16 31.45
N GLY A 317 0.99 35.59 32.64
CA GLY A 317 0.68 34.18 32.80
C GLY A 317 -0.81 33.89 32.68
N ALA A 318 -1.14 32.62 32.41
CA ALA A 318 -2.39 31.93 32.78
C ALA A 318 -2.20 30.46 32.36
N ARG A 319 -2.05 29.52 33.31
CA ARG A 319 -3.09 28.76 34.03
C ARG A 319 -3.16 27.32 33.52
N GLN A 320 -2.60 26.44 34.34
CA GLN A 320 -2.97 25.02 34.44
C GLN A 320 -4.47 24.89 34.76
N GLN A 321 -5.13 23.92 34.15
CA GLN A 321 -6.31 23.28 34.72
C GLN A 321 -6.14 21.76 34.62
N ASN A 322 -6.07 21.16 35.80
CA ASN A 322 -6.23 19.74 36.08
C ASN A 322 -7.73 19.39 36.09
N HIS A 323 -8.08 18.27 35.46
CA HIS A 323 -8.96 17.16 35.93
C HIS A 323 -10.42 17.46 36.39
N PRO A 324 -11.38 16.51 36.22
CA PRO A 324 -11.27 15.18 36.83
C PRO A 324 -11.86 13.95 36.09
N HIS A 325 -11.53 12.84 36.75
CA HIS A 325 -11.80 11.42 36.59
C HIS A 325 -13.29 11.05 36.78
N ASP A 326 -13.64 9.84 36.28
CA ASP A 326 -14.67 8.87 36.72
C ASP A 326 -15.60 8.44 35.57
N GLY A 327 -15.88 7.15 35.34
CA GLY A 327 -15.65 5.98 36.16
C GLY A 327 -15.91 4.64 35.43
N ASP A 328 -15.78 3.60 36.25
CA ASP A 328 -15.93 2.16 36.07
C ASP A 328 -16.73 1.62 34.88
N ARG A 329 -16.14 0.61 34.20
CA ARG A 329 -16.92 -0.48 33.57
C ARG A 329 -16.30 -1.84 33.85
N ASP A 330 -17.12 -2.66 34.51
CA ASP A 330 -16.98 -4.08 34.80
C ASP A 330 -16.41 -4.90 33.63
N GLN A 331 -15.33 -5.64 33.91
CA GLN A 331 -14.82 -6.74 33.09
C GLN A 331 -15.28 -8.07 33.70
N SER A 332 -16.46 -8.55 33.34
CA SER A 332 -16.93 -9.85 33.84
C SER A 332 -17.99 -10.54 32.97
N THR A 333 -17.85 -10.51 31.64
CA THR A 333 -18.56 -11.46 30.76
C THR A 333 -17.87 -11.48 29.39
N TRP A 334 -16.97 -12.43 29.10
CA TRP A 334 -16.69 -12.94 27.72
C TRP A 334 -15.91 -14.27 27.74
N ARG A 335 -16.30 -15.20 28.61
CA ARG A 335 -15.92 -16.62 28.48
C ARG A 335 -17.10 -17.42 27.92
N ALA A 336 -17.26 -17.39 26.60
CA ALA A 336 -17.91 -18.44 25.83
C ALA A 336 -17.76 -18.11 24.34
N LEU A 337 -17.15 -19.02 23.59
CA LEU A 337 -17.25 -19.28 22.14
C LEU A 337 -15.88 -19.64 21.54
N THR A 338 -15.32 -20.76 21.97
CA THR A 338 -14.39 -21.57 21.17
C THR A 338 -14.78 -23.03 21.30
N GLY A 339 -15.76 -23.45 20.50
CA GLY A 339 -16.11 -24.86 20.33
C GLY A 339 -15.22 -25.49 19.26
N ALA A 340 -14.14 -26.15 19.66
CA ALA A 340 -13.44 -27.13 18.83
C ALA A 340 -13.70 -28.53 19.43
N PRO A 341 -14.00 -29.56 18.61
CA PRO A 341 -14.26 -30.91 19.13
C PRO A 341 -12.97 -31.57 19.66
N PRO A 342 -13.05 -32.45 20.68
CA PRO A 342 -11.87 -33.12 21.23
C PRO A 342 -11.33 -34.20 20.28
N ALA A 343 -10.00 -34.28 20.20
CA ALA A 343 -9.29 -35.32 19.44
C ALA A 343 -9.51 -36.72 20.07
N PRO A 344 -9.51 -37.80 19.25
CA PRO A 344 -9.70 -39.16 19.75
C PRO A 344 -8.50 -39.65 20.57
N THR A 345 -8.78 -40.26 21.72
CA THR A 345 -7.81 -40.89 22.60
C THR A 345 -7.30 -42.22 22.01
N PRO A 346 -6.00 -42.55 22.17
CA PRO A 346 -5.48 -43.83 21.71
C PRO A 346 -5.90 -44.97 22.65
N SER A 347 -6.59 -45.97 22.10
CA SER A 347 -6.91 -47.23 22.78
C SER A 347 -5.65 -48.10 22.87
N TYR A 348 -5.18 -48.36 24.09
CA TYR A 348 -4.23 -49.43 24.36
C TYR A 348 -4.96 -50.78 24.20
N SER A 349 -4.65 -51.50 23.12
CA SER A 349 -4.99 -52.92 22.98
C SER A 349 -3.90 -53.75 23.65
N GLN A 350 -4.31 -54.51 24.68
CA GLN A 350 -3.51 -55.56 25.31
C GLN A 350 -3.10 -56.59 24.25
N GLN A 351 -1.80 -56.89 24.18
CA GLN A 351 -1.27 -58.05 23.47
C GLN A 351 -1.59 -59.29 24.31
N GLU A 352 -2.33 -60.22 23.73
CA GLU A 352 -2.44 -61.59 24.21
C GLU A 352 -1.16 -62.33 23.77
N ASP A 353 -0.38 -62.78 24.77
CA ASP A 353 0.75 -63.69 24.57
C ASP A 353 0.21 -65.09 24.28
N ASP A 354 0.49 -65.58 23.08
CA ASP A 354 0.22 -66.95 22.63
C ASP A 354 1.43 -67.83 23.02
N GLU A 355 1.39 -68.41 24.22
CA GLU A 355 2.31 -69.47 24.65
C GLU A 355 1.79 -70.83 24.15
N SER A 356 2.45 -71.45 23.17
CA SER A 356 2.60 -72.92 23.15
C SER A 356 3.65 -73.45 22.16
N LEU A 357 4.43 -74.41 22.66
CA LEU A 357 5.24 -75.45 21.99
C LEU A 357 6.72 -75.16 21.69
N LEU A 358 7.59 -75.42 22.67
CA LEU A 358 8.50 -76.60 22.72
C LEU A 358 9.32 -76.65 24.01
#